data_AF-W4VHU8-F1
#
_entry.id   AF-W4VHU8-F1
#
_cell.length_a   1.000
_cell.length_b   1.000
_cell.length_c   1.000
_cell.angle_alpha   90.00
_cell.angle_beta   90.00
_cell.angle_gamma   90.00
#
_symmetry.space_group_name_H-M   'P 1'
#
loop_
_entity.id
_entity.type
_entity.pdbx_description
1 polymer ?
#
loop_
_entity_poly.entity_id
_entity_poly.type
_entity_poly.pdbx_seq_one_letter_code
_entity_poly.pdbx_strand_id
1 'polypeptide(L)'
;MGTLLYGGTIYTMEEELSTVEAIYMNNGEIINIGKEADLRANYAGRINDEYDLRGSVLYPGFVDSHLHIIGHGEKLLHLDLSEMKSAEHVLNALAEKVKELEHGGNG
;
A
#
# COMPACT_ATOMS: atom_id res chain seq x y z
N MET A 1 17.45 5.60 15.92
CA MET A 1 16.67 6.85 15.79
C MET A 1 15.44 6.49 14.98
N GLY A 2 14.31 7.15 15.24
CA GLY A 2 13.01 6.77 14.69
C GLY A 2 12.24 7.92 14.07
N THR A 3 11.09 7.57 13.52
CA THR A 3 10.21 8.44 12.76
C THR A 3 8.98 8.79 13.56
N LEU A 4 8.63 10.06 13.64
CA LEU A 4 7.35 10.53 14.19
C LEU A 4 6.37 10.83 13.05
N LEU A 5 5.20 10.19 13.06
CA LEU A 5 4.07 10.54 12.18
C LEU A 5 3.04 11.30 13.02
N TYR A 6 2.56 12.45 12.53
CA TYR A 6 1.68 13.34 13.29
C TYR A 6 0.81 14.21 12.38
N GLY A 7 -0.02 15.09 12.96
CA GLY A 7 -0.74 16.11 12.19
C GLY A 7 -1.95 15.60 11.41
N GLY A 8 -2.51 14.44 11.78
CA GLY A 8 -3.69 13.84 11.15
C GLY A 8 -4.40 12.86 12.08
N THR A 9 -5.57 12.37 11.68
CA THR A 9 -6.29 11.35 12.48
C THR A 9 -5.71 9.98 12.18
N ILE A 10 -5.30 9.25 13.20
CA ILE A 10 -4.72 7.92 13.05
C ILE A 10 -5.64 6.91 13.70
N TYR A 11 -6.23 6.00 12.92
CA TYR A 11 -7.02 4.90 13.46
C TYR A 11 -6.12 3.71 13.79
N THR A 12 -6.23 3.17 15.01
CA THR A 12 -5.36 2.07 15.47
C THR A 12 -6.00 0.71 15.24
N MET A 13 -7.33 0.66 15.15
CA MET A 13 -8.13 -0.57 15.08
C MET A 13 -7.95 -1.50 16.29
N GLU A 14 -7.45 -0.99 17.43
CA GLU A 14 -7.45 -1.73 18.70
C GLU A 14 -8.88 -1.92 19.21
N GLU A 15 -9.69 -0.87 19.09
CA GLU A 15 -11.13 -0.87 19.35
C GLU A 15 -11.89 -0.14 18.22
N GLU A 16 -13.22 -0.31 18.17
CA GLU A 16 -14.06 0.39 17.20
C GLU A 16 -13.87 1.91 17.33
N LEU A 17 -13.52 2.56 16.21
CA LEU A 17 -13.25 4.01 16.11
C LEU A 17 -12.11 4.54 17.01
N SER A 18 -11.25 3.66 17.54
CA SER A 18 -10.06 4.05 18.30
C SER A 18 -9.10 4.89 17.44
N THR A 19 -8.70 6.04 17.97
CA THR A 19 -7.82 7.00 17.30
C THR A 19 -6.74 7.57 18.21
N VAL A 20 -5.63 7.98 17.60
CA VAL A 20 -4.51 8.68 18.23
C VAL A 20 -4.06 9.86 17.36
N GLU A 21 -3.24 10.75 17.91
CA GLU A 21 -2.74 11.95 17.22
C GLU A 21 -1.39 11.71 16.53
N ALA A 22 -0.59 10.77 17.05
CA ALA A 22 0.75 10.50 16.54
C ALA A 22 1.20 9.05 16.78
N ILE A 23 2.16 8.62 15.96
CA ILE A 23 2.87 7.33 16.06
C ILE A 23 4.37 7.61 16.07
N TYR A 24 5.10 6.99 16.99
CA TYR A 24 6.56 6.89 16.94
C TYR A 24 6.97 5.49 16.47
N MET A 25 7.68 5.42 15.34
CA MET A 25 8.18 4.19 14.75
C MET A 25 9.70 4.11 14.81
N ASN A 26 10.23 2.90 14.84
CA ASN A 26 11.67 2.65 14.72
C ASN A 26 11.88 1.31 14.01
N ASN A 27 12.78 1.27 13.01
CA ASN A 27 13.08 0.05 12.24
C ASN A 27 11.86 -0.67 11.65
N GLY A 28 10.86 0.09 11.18
CA GLY A 28 9.64 -0.49 10.58
C GLY A 28 8.60 -0.99 11.59
N GLU A 29 8.86 -0.86 12.90
CA GLU A 29 7.93 -1.23 13.95
C GLU A 29 7.35 0.00 14.65
N ILE A 30 6.08 -0.10 15.07
CA ILE A 30 5.44 0.89 15.92
C ILE A 30 5.93 0.66 17.35
N ILE A 31 6.61 1.67 17.92
CA ILE A 31 7.14 1.60 19.28
C ILE A 31 6.16 2.18 20.28
N ASN A 32 5.44 3.25 19.89
CA ASN A 32 4.46 3.90 20.76
C ASN A 32 3.47 4.75 19.93
N ILE A 33 2.29 4.96 20.50
CA ILE A 33 1.18 5.72 19.92
C ILE A 33 0.54 6.61 20.99
N GLY A 34 -0.09 7.72 20.58
CA GLY A 34 -0.85 8.55 21.53
C GLY A 34 -0.89 10.01 21.12
N LYS A 35 -0.81 10.90 22.11
CA LYS A 35 -0.75 12.35 21.88
C LYS A 35 0.59 12.76 21.29
N GLU A 36 0.56 13.69 20.35
CA GLU A 36 1.78 14.17 19.69
C GLU A 36 2.77 14.75 20.70
N ALA A 37 2.28 15.60 21.61
CA ALA A 37 3.11 16.25 22.62
C ALA A 37 3.85 15.24 23.53
N ASP A 38 3.18 14.16 23.93
CA ASP A 38 3.74 13.14 24.80
C ASP A 38 4.83 12.35 24.09
N LEU A 39 4.59 11.97 22.82
CA LEU A 39 5.61 11.28 22.02
C LEU A 39 6.81 12.17 21.72
N ARG A 40 6.60 13.45 21.42
CA ARG A 40 7.69 14.42 21.24
C ARG A 40 8.54 14.52 22.50
N ALA A 41 7.93 14.62 23.68
CA ALA A 41 8.66 14.70 24.94
C ALA A 41 9.45 13.41 25.24
N ASN A 42 8.81 12.25 25.07
CA ASN A 42 9.40 10.95 25.38
C ASN A 42 10.52 10.55 24.41
N TYR A 43 10.49 11.03 23.17
CA TYR A 43 11.42 10.64 22.10
C TYR A 43 12.24 11.81 21.51
N ALA A 44 12.26 12.99 22.11
CA ALA A 44 12.93 14.20 21.58
C ALA A 44 14.38 13.98 21.07
N GLY A 45 15.17 13.15 21.76
CA GLY A 45 16.55 12.83 21.38
C GLY A 45 16.70 11.59 20.48
N ARG A 46 15.60 10.96 20.09
CA ARG A 46 15.55 9.73 19.30
C ARG A 46 14.81 9.89 17.99
N ILE A 47 14.04 10.96 17.81
CA ILE A 47 13.40 11.32 16.54
C ILE A 47 14.47 11.89 15.59
N ASN A 48 14.61 11.30 14.41
CA ASN A 48 15.44 11.84 13.32
C ASN A 48 14.65 12.20 12.07
N ASP A 49 13.45 11.64 11.92
CA ASP A 49 12.55 11.91 10.81
C ASP A 49 11.15 12.22 11.32
N GLU A 50 10.46 13.13 10.62
CA GLU A 50 9.12 13.57 10.96
C GLU A 50 8.25 13.63 9.70
N TYR A 51 7.03 13.11 9.79
CA TYR A 51 6.04 13.13 8.70
C TYR A 51 4.73 13.74 9.18
N ASP A 52 4.47 14.96 8.72
CA ASP A 52 3.20 15.65 8.90
C ASP A 52 2.16 15.13 7.89
N LEU A 53 1.09 14.55 8.40
CA LEU A 53 -0.03 14.03 7.63
C LEU A 53 -0.93 15.15 7.06
N ARG A 54 -0.78 16.40 7.53
CA ARG A 54 -1.49 17.59 7.02
C ARG A 54 -3.01 17.43 6.99
N GLY A 55 -3.55 16.85 8.05
CA GLY A 55 -4.98 16.54 8.22
C GLY A 55 -5.45 15.27 7.51
N SER A 56 -4.56 14.54 6.83
CA SER A 56 -4.90 13.23 6.23
C SER A 56 -5.16 12.18 7.31
N VAL A 57 -5.84 11.11 6.93
CA VAL A 57 -6.17 10.00 7.84
C VAL A 57 -5.24 8.83 7.59
N LEU A 58 -4.67 8.26 8.65
CA LEU A 58 -3.85 7.05 8.61
C LEU A 58 -4.66 5.85 9.11
N TYR A 59 -4.54 4.75 8.39
CA TYR A 59 -5.14 3.45 8.72
C TYR A 59 -4.06 2.35 8.71
N PRO A 60 -4.26 1.24 9.44
CA PRO A 60 -3.47 0.04 9.22
C PRO A 60 -3.62 -0.42 7.76
N GLY A 61 -2.56 -1.01 7.21
CA GLY A 61 -2.60 -1.57 5.87
C GLY A 61 -3.67 -2.66 5.76
N PHE A 62 -4.28 -2.81 4.58
CA PHE A 62 -5.22 -3.90 4.33
C PHE A 62 -4.52 -5.26 4.41
N VAL A 63 -5.17 -6.21 5.08
CA VAL A 63 -4.71 -7.60 5.18
C VAL A 63 -5.77 -8.50 4.55
N ASP A 64 -5.39 -9.20 3.48
CA ASP A 64 -6.22 -10.21 2.85
C ASP A 64 -5.83 -11.59 3.38
N SER A 65 -6.78 -12.27 4.04
CA SER A 65 -6.55 -13.57 4.66
C SER A 65 -6.64 -14.74 3.67
N HIS A 66 -7.13 -14.51 2.45
CA HIS A 66 -7.33 -15.57 1.47
C HIS A 66 -7.21 -15.06 0.03
N LEU A 67 -5.98 -15.10 -0.48
CA LEU A 67 -5.66 -14.66 -1.84
C LEU A 67 -5.04 -15.78 -2.67
N HIS A 68 -5.52 -15.94 -3.90
CA HIS A 68 -4.84 -16.72 -4.94
C HIS A 68 -3.81 -15.86 -5.67
N ILE A 69 -2.74 -15.47 -4.98
CA ILE A 69 -1.76 -14.47 -5.48
C ILE A 69 -1.11 -14.87 -6.81
N ILE A 70 -0.83 -16.17 -7.00
CA ILE A 70 -0.22 -16.69 -8.24
C ILE A 70 -1.19 -16.50 -9.41
N GLY A 71 -2.44 -16.96 -9.27
CA GLY A 71 -3.45 -16.81 -10.31
C GLY A 71 -3.79 -15.34 -10.61
N HIS A 72 -3.70 -14.45 -9.61
CA HIS A 72 -3.81 -13.01 -9.82
C HIS A 72 -2.66 -12.48 -10.70
N GLY A 73 -1.41 -12.87 -10.40
CA GLY A 73 -0.25 -12.51 -11.21
C GLY A 73 -0.34 -13.02 -12.64
N GLU A 74 -0.71 -14.30 -12.83
CA GLU A 74 -0.93 -14.88 -14.16
C GLU A 74 -2.00 -14.13 -14.95
N LYS A 75 -3.12 -13.77 -14.30
CA LYS A 75 -4.16 -12.96 -14.95
C LYS A 75 -3.63 -11.63 -15.46
N LEU A 76 -2.77 -10.94 -14.72
CA LEU A 76 -2.19 -9.65 -15.13
C LEU A 76 -1.25 -9.77 -16.34
N LEU A 77 -0.65 -10.95 -16.56
CA LEU A 77 0.19 -11.22 -17.73
C LEU A 77 -0.62 -11.60 -18.97
N HIS A 78 -1.83 -12.14 -18.77
CA HIS A 78 -2.71 -12.52 -19.86
C HIS A 78 -3.37 -11.31 -20.52
N LEU A 79 -3.69 -11.48 -21.81
CA LEU A 79 -4.50 -10.53 -22.55
C LEU A 79 -5.91 -10.48 -21.95
N ASP A 80 -6.36 -9.28 -21.58
CA ASP A 80 -7.73 -9.08 -21.10
C ASP A 80 -8.69 -9.00 -22.28
N LEU A 81 -9.59 -9.99 -22.38
CA LEU A 81 -10.60 -10.10 -23.43
C LEU A 81 -12.00 -9.74 -22.94
N SER A 82 -12.17 -9.37 -21.66
CA SER A 82 -13.46 -9.26 -20.99
C SER A 82 -14.45 -8.29 -21.65
N GLU A 83 -13.96 -7.23 -22.30
CA GLU A 83 -14.77 -6.21 -22.95
C GLU A 83 -14.97 -6.44 -24.47
N MET A 84 -14.41 -7.52 -25.03
CA MET A 84 -14.48 -7.78 -26.47
C MET A 84 -15.81 -8.40 -26.89
N LYS A 85 -16.40 -7.86 -27.97
CA LYS A 85 -17.75 -8.20 -28.43
C LYS A 85 -17.80 -8.96 -29.76
N SER A 86 -16.65 -9.28 -30.36
CA SER A 86 -16.58 -10.03 -31.61
C SER A 86 -15.32 -10.90 -31.67
N ALA A 87 -15.41 -12.01 -32.40
CA ALA A 87 -14.27 -12.89 -32.65
C ALA A 87 -13.14 -12.17 -33.41
N GLU A 88 -13.49 -11.25 -34.31
CA GLU A 88 -12.52 -10.43 -35.04
C GLU A 88 -11.66 -9.58 -34.09
N HIS A 89 -12.28 -8.93 -33.09
CA HIS A 89 -11.53 -8.13 -32.13
C HIS A 89 -10.58 -8.99 -31.28
N VAL A 90 -11.01 -10.20 -30.89
CA VAL A 90 -10.17 -11.15 -30.17
C VAL A 90 -8.96 -11.56 -31.01
N LEU A 91 -9.17 -11.92 -32.28
CA LEU A 91 -8.09 -12.32 -33.19
C LEU A 91 -7.07 -11.19 -33.41
N ASN A 92 -7.55 -9.95 -33.59
CA ASN A 92 -6.68 -8.79 -33.74
C ASN A 92 -5.83 -8.54 -32.49
N ALA A 93 -6.44 -8.61 -31.30
CA ALA A 93 -5.71 -8.41 -30.05
C ALA A 93 -4.68 -9.51 -29.79
N LEU A 94 -4.98 -10.77 -30.17
CA LEU A 94 -4.01 -11.86 -30.13
C LEU A 94 -2.81 -11.58 -31.04
N ALA A 95 -3.07 -11.14 -32.28
CA ALA A 95 -2.03 -10.87 -33.27
C ALA A 95 -1.08 -9.75 -32.81
N GLU A 96 -1.61 -8.68 -32.22
CA GLU A 96 -0.79 -7.61 -31.64
C GLU A 96 0.05 -8.12 -30.46
N LYS A 97 -0.54 -8.93 -29.58
CA LYS A 97 0.20 -9.49 -28.44
C LYS A 97 1.38 -10.37 -28.86
N VAL A 98 1.23 -11.14 -29.93
CA VAL A 98 2.32 -11.98 -30.49
C VAL A 98 3.47 -11.10 -30.99
N LYS A 99 3.20 -10.02 -31.72
CA LYS A 99 4.23 -9.11 -32.24
C LYS A 99 5.06 -8.47 -31.11
N GLU A 100 4.43 -8.10 -30.01
CA GLU A 100 5.10 -7.55 -28.83
C GLU A 100 6.09 -8.55 -28.22
N LEU A 101 5.68 -9.81 -28.10
CA LEU A 101 6.51 -10.87 -27.50
C LEU A 101 7.72 -11.24 -28.37
N GLU A 102 7.60 -11.16 -29.69
CA GLU A 102 8.71 -11.43 -30.63
C GLU A 102 9.84 -10.38 -30.54
N HIS A 103 9.58 -9.18 -30.00
CA HIS A 103 10.57 -8.10 -29.88
C HIS A 103 11.22 -7.98 -28.48
N GLY A 104 10.87 -8.85 -27.52
CA GLY A 104 11.30 -8.71 -26.12
C GLY A 104 11.57 -10.00 -25.33
N GLY A 105 11.72 -11.15 -25.99
CA GLY A 105 11.86 -12.43 -25.30
C GLY A 105 13.29 -12.81 -24.89
N ASN A 106 13.75 -12.37 -23.71
CA ASN A 106 14.65 -13.17 -22.88
C ASN A 106 13.92 -13.41 -21.56
N GLY A 107 13.75 -14.69 -21.21
CA GLY A 107 13.17 -15.12 -19.93
C GLY A 107 13.98 -14.71 -18.71
#